data_AF-A0A8B7YTR2-F1
#
_entry.id   AF-A0A8B7YTR2-F1
#
_cell.length_a   1.000
_cell.length_b   1.000
_cell.length_c   1.000
_cell.angle_alpha   90.00
_cell.angle_beta   90.00
_cell.angle_gamma   90.00
#
_symmetry.space_group_name_H-M   'P 1'
#
loop_
_entity.id
_entity.type
_entity.pdbx_description
1 polymer ?
#
loop_
_entity_poly.entity_id
_entity_poly.type
_entity_poly.pdbx_seq_one_letter_code
_entity_poly.pdbx_strand_id
1 'polypeptide(L)'
;MANATEASRSYRLELEPQKRSIFVTQLGERGEDDREEEDVNKYPIVKESAGKLIETGLNTMQKTLLLKREVEVDKVTLELQAKRENFQQRMEECEKKRIELQKKQQRMKDRVSKFDKFIQETEAKRRRAIHKYQTELKLKDQKQSEYELLLQQLEELKLVHKELCTKLQKHKKYEDYLMRVLDDIPENYLEVNDSMLRSLMDRHRTLSTTNQALIARVQNMSDQIDTDNQRMEELKYSHDQKKLLINRQLAELQSKQEEVMEANAQLEEEIFSELNSYRDHSEILGRIQMAVNDIADKCHKKHDPALDSMTYIEKLQLIMLFTMDLISVEKMARSMSLGSRTRRKSKSSFSATGSKGSRNNTSMGSNSQKR
;
A
#
# COMPACT_ATOMS: atom_id res chain seq x y z
N MET A 1 50.45 -3.08 -2.86
CA MET A 1 51.79 -3.59 -3.16
C MET A 1 51.71 -4.48 -4.39
N ALA A 2 52.32 -4.06 -5.50
CA ALA A 2 52.92 -4.89 -6.56
C ALA A 2 53.21 -4.00 -7.80
N ASN A 3 54.48 -3.66 -7.95
CA ASN A 3 55.27 -3.50 -9.18
C ASN A 3 54.70 -2.69 -10.35
N ALA A 4 55.03 -1.39 -10.37
CA ALA A 4 55.23 -0.62 -11.59
C ALA A 4 56.74 -0.32 -11.72
N THR A 5 57.45 -1.13 -12.49
CA THR A 5 58.84 -0.84 -12.92
C THR A 5 58.99 -1.23 -14.37
N GLU A 6 58.63 -0.32 -15.28
CA GLU A 6 59.05 -0.39 -16.67
C GLU A 6 59.88 0.85 -17.02
N ALA A 7 61.19 0.67 -16.87
CA ALA A 7 62.22 1.03 -17.83
C ALA A 7 62.04 2.36 -18.59
N SER A 8 62.44 3.46 -17.96
CA SER A 8 62.94 4.64 -18.66
C SER A 8 64.26 4.29 -19.37
N ARG A 9 64.19 3.69 -20.56
CA ARG A 9 65.34 3.59 -21.47
C ARG A 9 65.61 4.99 -22.05
N SER A 10 66.55 5.70 -21.45
CA SER A 10 67.12 6.92 -22.04
C SER A 10 67.90 6.54 -23.29
N TYR A 11 67.37 6.87 -24.47
CA TYR A 11 68.13 6.76 -25.71
C TYR A 11 69.19 7.88 -25.72
N ARG A 12 70.44 7.51 -25.46
CA ARG A 12 71.61 8.38 -25.60
C ARG A 12 71.93 8.51 -27.09
N LEU A 13 71.62 9.68 -27.65
CA LEU A 13 72.00 10.02 -29.03
C LEU A 13 73.47 10.43 -29.04
N GLU A 14 74.35 9.52 -29.48
CA GLU A 14 75.76 9.85 -29.72
C GLU A 14 75.86 10.64 -31.03
N LEU A 15 75.93 11.96 -30.91
CA LEU A 15 76.25 12.85 -32.01
C LEU A 15 77.78 12.88 -32.18
N GLU A 16 78.28 12.41 -33.33
CA GLU A 16 79.67 12.67 -33.72
C GLU A 16 79.97 14.18 -33.72
N PRO A 17 81.18 14.61 -33.36
CA PRO A 17 81.51 16.03 -33.30
C PRO A 17 81.41 16.68 -34.69
N GLN A 18 80.71 17.82 -34.72
CA GLN A 18 80.52 18.71 -35.86
C GLN A 18 81.86 19.06 -36.51
N LYS A 19 82.10 18.58 -37.75
CA LYS A 19 83.25 19.03 -38.54
C LYS A 19 83.01 20.48 -38.98
N ARG A 20 83.82 21.40 -38.45
CA ARG A 20 83.91 22.80 -38.93
C ARG A 20 84.31 22.79 -40.41
N SER A 21 83.42 23.25 -41.28
CA SER A 21 83.75 23.60 -42.66
C SER A 21 84.59 24.87 -42.66
N ILE A 22 85.91 24.69 -42.67
CA ILE A 22 86.88 25.76 -42.92
C ILE A 22 86.95 25.92 -44.44
N PHE A 23 86.38 27.01 -44.97
CA PHE A 23 86.69 27.44 -46.33
C PHE A 23 88.11 28.00 -46.34
N VAL A 24 89.04 27.23 -46.89
CA VAL A 24 90.40 27.68 -47.23
C VAL A 24 90.43 27.87 -48.75
N THR A 25 90.24 29.10 -49.23
CA THR A 25 90.70 29.48 -50.57
C THR A 25 92.17 29.90 -50.44
N GLN A 26 93.06 28.92 -50.43
CA GLN A 26 94.49 29.17 -50.65
C GLN A 26 94.72 29.32 -52.15
N LEU A 27 95.10 30.54 -52.54
CA LEU A 27 95.81 30.83 -53.79
C LEU A 27 97.12 30.02 -53.75
N GLY A 28 97.32 29.16 -54.75
CA GLY A 28 98.59 28.45 -54.91
C GLY A 28 99.66 29.40 -55.43
N GLU A 29 100.50 29.87 -54.51
CA GLU A 29 101.87 30.27 -54.79
C GLU A 29 102.82 29.10 -54.54
N ARG A 30 103.80 29.00 -55.44
CA ARG A 30 105.16 28.52 -55.26
C ARG A 30 105.50 27.05 -55.57
N GLY A 31 106.47 26.97 -56.47
CA GLY A 31 107.34 25.84 -56.79
C GLY A 31 108.48 26.39 -57.65
N GLU A 32 109.26 27.31 -57.06
CA GLU A 32 110.63 27.64 -57.49
C GLU A 32 111.57 26.53 -56.98
N ASP A 33 112.78 26.56 -57.54
CA ASP A 33 113.98 25.77 -57.21
C ASP A 33 114.04 24.39 -57.88
N ASP A 34 115.09 23.94 -58.55
CA ASP A 34 116.36 24.50 -59.02
C ASP A 34 116.90 23.40 -59.95
N ARG A 35 117.49 23.77 -61.10
CA ARG A 35 118.67 23.08 -61.65
C ARG A 35 119.26 23.89 -62.79
N GLU A 36 120.35 24.54 -62.42
CA GLU A 36 121.40 25.14 -63.22
C GLU A 36 121.89 24.18 -64.31
N GLU A 37 122.24 24.70 -65.49
CA GLU A 37 123.58 24.53 -66.06
C GLU A 37 123.75 25.41 -67.31
N GLU A 38 124.96 25.92 -67.42
CA GLU A 38 125.48 26.98 -68.26
C GLU A 38 125.54 26.61 -69.75
N ASP A 39 125.40 27.59 -70.65
CA ASP A 39 126.45 27.78 -71.66
C ASP A 39 126.47 29.22 -72.22
N VAL A 40 127.66 29.80 -72.20
CA VAL A 40 127.95 31.22 -72.38
C VAL A 40 128.62 31.44 -73.74
N ASN A 41 128.21 32.51 -74.44
CA ASN A 41 128.89 33.26 -75.51
C ASN A 41 129.84 32.53 -76.48
N LYS A 42 129.51 32.61 -77.78
CA LYS A 42 130.51 32.54 -78.85
C LYS A 42 130.34 33.68 -79.86
N TYR A 43 131.05 34.78 -79.62
CA TYR A 43 131.31 35.81 -80.63
C TYR A 43 132.40 35.31 -81.60
N PRO A 44 132.20 35.33 -82.94
CA PRO A 44 133.26 34.99 -83.88
C PRO A 44 134.15 36.20 -84.20
N ILE A 45 135.46 36.08 -83.94
CA ILE A 45 136.49 37.05 -84.35
C ILE A 45 137.29 36.51 -85.56
N VAL A 46 137.01 37.16 -86.70
CA VAL A 46 137.82 37.53 -87.89
C VAL A 46 139.14 36.82 -88.21
N LYS A 47 139.24 36.29 -89.44
CA LYS A 47 140.49 36.21 -90.22
C LYS A 47 140.22 36.32 -91.72
N GLU A 48 140.05 37.53 -92.26
CA GLU A 48 140.35 37.81 -93.68
C GLU A 48 140.39 39.33 -93.96
N SER A 49 141.29 39.70 -94.88
CA SER A 49 141.84 41.05 -95.09
C SER A 49 140.84 42.09 -95.62
N ALA A 50 140.93 43.32 -95.07
CA ALA A 50 140.13 44.51 -95.40
C ALA A 50 140.16 45.01 -96.86
N GLY A 51 140.86 44.32 -97.77
CA GLY A 51 140.98 44.68 -99.19
C GLY A 51 139.95 44.03 -100.14
N LYS A 52 139.13 43.08 -99.67
CA LYS A 52 138.03 42.47 -100.46
C LYS A 52 136.63 42.94 -100.06
N LEU A 53 136.56 44.06 -99.31
CA LEU A 53 135.36 44.59 -98.64
C LEU A 53 134.72 45.82 -99.33
N ILE A 54 135.05 46.17 -100.59
CA ILE A 54 134.58 47.44 -101.19
C ILE A 54 133.84 47.30 -102.54
N GLU A 55 133.96 46.20 -103.30
CA GLU A 55 133.37 46.13 -104.66
C GLU A 55 132.01 45.41 -104.80
N THR A 56 131.45 44.80 -103.75
CA THR A 56 130.14 44.10 -103.79
C THR A 56 129.07 44.65 -102.83
N GLY A 57 129.33 45.83 -102.23
CA GLY A 57 128.64 46.35 -101.04
C GLY A 57 127.37 47.19 -101.22
N LEU A 58 126.84 47.41 -102.45
CA LEU A 58 125.69 48.31 -102.64
C LEU A 58 124.33 47.61 -102.89
N ASN A 59 124.33 46.37 -103.38
CA ASN A 59 123.08 45.65 -103.76
C ASN A 59 122.61 44.59 -102.75
N THR A 60 123.32 44.42 -101.63
CA THR A 60 123.05 43.39 -100.61
C THR A 60 122.44 43.95 -99.31
N MET A 61 122.48 45.28 -99.08
CA MET A 61 122.04 45.91 -97.83
C MET A 61 120.54 46.20 -97.71
N GLN A 62 119.83 46.51 -98.81
CA GLN A 62 118.37 46.71 -98.79
C GLN A 62 117.61 45.39 -98.66
N LYS A 63 118.14 44.30 -99.23
CA LYS A 63 117.57 42.95 -99.16
C LYS A 63 117.62 42.38 -97.74
N THR A 64 118.68 42.66 -96.97
CA THR A 64 118.81 42.26 -95.55
C THR A 64 117.96 43.06 -94.57
N LEU A 65 117.62 44.32 -94.88
CA LEU A 65 116.85 45.19 -93.98
C LEU A 65 115.34 44.97 -94.13
N LEU A 66 114.88 44.70 -95.36
CA LEU A 66 113.55 44.14 -95.62
C LEU A 66 113.41 42.77 -94.96
N LEU A 67 114.40 41.88 -95.09
CA LEU A 67 114.41 40.60 -94.38
C LEU A 67 114.32 40.78 -92.85
N LYS A 68 114.98 41.78 -92.25
CA LYS A 68 114.89 42.03 -90.80
C LYS A 68 113.50 42.50 -90.37
N ARG A 69 112.88 43.44 -91.11
CA ARG A 69 111.51 43.89 -90.84
C ARG A 69 110.49 42.78 -91.09
N GLU A 70 110.71 41.96 -92.10
CA GLU A 70 109.92 40.75 -92.40
C GLU A 70 110.05 39.73 -91.26
N VAL A 71 111.28 39.47 -90.78
CA VAL A 71 111.53 38.62 -89.60
C VAL A 71 110.94 39.20 -88.31
N GLU A 72 110.94 40.52 -88.11
CA GLU A 72 110.30 41.16 -86.95
C GLU A 72 108.78 41.12 -87.02
N VAL A 73 108.19 41.36 -88.19
CA VAL A 73 106.75 41.20 -88.43
C VAL A 73 106.36 39.74 -88.26
N ASP A 74 107.14 38.80 -88.78
CA ASP A 74 106.95 37.36 -88.60
C ASP A 74 107.06 36.96 -87.13
N LYS A 75 108.00 37.55 -86.38
CA LYS A 75 108.12 37.30 -84.95
C LYS A 75 106.91 37.83 -84.17
N VAL A 76 106.43 39.04 -84.48
CA VAL A 76 105.25 39.63 -83.85
C VAL A 76 103.97 38.90 -84.26
N THR A 77 103.85 38.44 -85.50
CA THR A 77 102.71 37.63 -85.95
C THR A 77 102.73 36.26 -85.30
N LEU A 78 103.89 35.62 -85.12
CA LEU A 78 104.06 34.40 -84.35
C LEU A 78 103.71 34.60 -82.87
N GLU A 79 104.13 35.70 -82.24
CA GLU A 79 103.76 36.03 -80.85
C GLU A 79 102.26 36.34 -80.69
N LEU A 80 101.66 37.03 -81.65
CA LEU A 80 100.22 37.30 -81.69
C LEU A 80 99.43 35.99 -81.89
N GLN A 81 99.91 35.11 -82.76
CA GLN A 81 99.33 33.80 -82.97
C GLN A 81 99.44 32.94 -81.71
N ALA A 82 100.60 32.90 -81.06
CA ALA A 82 100.79 32.22 -79.78
C ALA A 82 99.87 32.78 -78.67
N LYS A 83 99.69 34.11 -78.58
CA LYS A 83 98.74 34.70 -77.61
C LYS A 83 97.28 34.42 -77.94
N ARG A 84 96.91 34.37 -79.23
CA ARG A 84 95.57 33.96 -79.66
C ARG A 84 95.31 32.49 -79.34
N GLU A 85 96.28 31.63 -79.60
CA GLU A 85 96.23 30.21 -79.23
C GLU A 85 96.13 30.03 -77.71
N ASN A 86 96.92 30.76 -76.91
CA ASN A 86 96.83 30.73 -75.44
C ASN A 86 95.48 31.23 -74.91
N PHE A 87 94.92 32.30 -75.51
CA PHE A 87 93.59 32.79 -75.13
C PHE A 87 92.49 31.80 -75.52
N GLN A 88 92.59 31.20 -76.72
CA GLN A 88 91.67 30.18 -77.18
C GLN A 88 91.71 28.95 -76.26
N GLN A 89 92.91 28.48 -75.89
CA GLN A 89 93.10 27.40 -74.92
C GLN A 89 92.47 27.75 -73.57
N ARG A 90 92.68 28.97 -73.05
CA ARG A 90 92.07 29.41 -71.78
C ARG A 90 90.55 29.52 -71.86
N MET A 91 90.00 29.96 -72.99
CA MET A 91 88.55 29.99 -73.22
C MET A 91 87.98 28.58 -73.31
N GLU A 92 88.67 27.65 -73.98
CA GLU A 92 88.28 26.24 -74.02
C GLU A 92 88.33 25.59 -72.62
N GLU A 93 89.34 25.90 -71.80
CA GLU A 93 89.42 25.43 -70.41
C GLU A 93 88.30 26.01 -69.54
N CYS A 94 88.01 27.31 -69.68
CA CYS A 94 86.90 27.95 -68.98
C CYS A 94 85.56 27.34 -69.39
N GLU A 95 85.36 27.06 -70.68
CA GLU A 95 84.15 26.41 -71.17
C GLU A 95 84.04 24.97 -70.66
N LYS A 96 85.13 24.20 -70.67
CA LYS A 96 85.22 22.87 -70.05
C LYS A 96 84.85 22.94 -68.55
N LYS A 97 85.43 23.88 -67.79
CA LYS A 97 85.13 24.09 -66.37
C LYS A 97 83.68 24.50 -66.13
N ARG A 98 83.10 25.35 -66.99
CA ARG A 98 81.68 25.76 -66.93
C ARG A 98 80.76 24.56 -67.13
N ILE A 99 81.03 23.75 -68.15
CA ILE A 99 80.28 22.51 -68.44
C ILE A 99 80.42 21.51 -67.28
N GLU A 100 81.62 21.34 -66.72
CA GLU A 100 81.83 20.47 -65.56
C GLU A 100 81.08 20.94 -64.31
N LEU A 101 81.11 22.24 -64.01
CA LEU A 101 80.39 22.83 -62.89
C LEU A 101 78.88 22.68 -63.07
N GLN A 102 78.36 22.94 -64.26
CA GLN A 102 76.94 22.73 -64.59
C GLN A 102 76.56 21.25 -64.45
N LYS A 103 77.39 20.32 -64.93
CA LYS A 103 77.19 18.88 -64.72
C LYS A 103 77.20 18.51 -63.24
N LYS A 104 78.12 19.05 -62.43
CA LYS A 104 78.17 18.84 -60.98
C LYS A 104 76.93 19.41 -60.28
N GLN A 105 76.49 20.61 -60.63
CA GLN A 105 75.27 21.23 -60.10
C GLN A 105 74.02 20.41 -60.46
N GLN A 106 73.92 19.94 -61.71
CA GLN A 106 72.81 19.09 -62.14
C GLN A 106 72.81 17.77 -61.36
N ARG A 107 73.97 17.11 -61.21
CA ARG A 107 74.11 15.91 -60.37
C ARG A 107 73.68 16.16 -58.92
N MET A 108 73.98 17.32 -58.35
CA MET A 108 73.53 17.69 -57.01
C MET A 108 72.02 17.89 -56.96
N LYS A 109 71.43 18.61 -57.91
CA LYS A 109 69.97 18.78 -58.01
C LYS A 109 69.26 17.43 -58.15
N ASP A 110 69.77 16.54 -59.00
CA ASP A 110 69.21 15.21 -59.19
C ASP A 110 69.31 14.37 -57.90
N ARG A 111 70.40 14.49 -57.13
CA ARG A 111 70.55 13.84 -55.82
C ARG A 111 69.56 14.40 -54.80
N VAL A 112 69.44 15.72 -54.69
CA VAL A 112 68.47 16.37 -53.79
C VAL A 112 67.05 15.93 -54.15
N SER A 113 66.68 15.93 -55.43
CA SER A 113 65.35 15.46 -55.87
C SER A 113 65.12 13.98 -55.54
N LYS A 114 66.15 13.13 -55.66
CA LYS A 114 66.06 11.72 -55.24
C LYS A 114 65.90 11.58 -53.72
N PHE A 115 66.61 12.38 -52.93
CA PHE A 115 66.47 12.39 -51.47
C PHE A 115 65.11 12.91 -51.02
N ASP A 116 64.61 13.99 -51.62
CA ASP A 116 63.29 14.52 -51.33
C ASP A 116 62.20 13.50 -51.64
N LYS A 117 62.29 12.83 -52.80
CA LYS A 117 61.38 11.71 -53.15
C LYS A 117 61.47 10.58 -52.12
N PHE A 118 62.68 10.19 -51.73
CA PHE A 118 62.89 9.14 -50.73
C PHE A 118 62.31 9.51 -49.35
N ILE A 119 62.48 10.76 -48.91
CA ILE A 119 61.91 11.28 -47.66
C ILE A 119 60.38 11.25 -47.76
N GLN A 120 59.79 11.78 -48.84
CA GLN A 120 58.35 11.78 -49.06
C GLN A 120 57.76 10.36 -49.07
N GLU A 121 58.40 9.42 -49.76
CA GLU A 121 57.98 8.02 -49.80
C GLU A 121 58.07 7.36 -48.42
N THR A 122 59.14 7.62 -47.67
CA THR A 122 59.35 7.08 -46.33
C THR A 122 58.34 7.67 -45.34
N GLU A 123 58.10 8.97 -45.40
CA GLU A 123 57.05 9.62 -44.61
C GLU A 123 55.67 9.09 -44.99
N ALA A 124 55.37 8.90 -46.27
CA ALA A 124 54.11 8.32 -46.72
C ALA A 124 53.94 6.87 -46.22
N LYS A 125 55.00 6.05 -46.24
CA LYS A 125 55.01 4.71 -45.65
C LYS A 125 54.77 4.76 -44.14
N ARG A 126 55.44 5.67 -43.42
CA ARG A 126 55.24 5.89 -41.98
C ARG A 126 53.81 6.31 -41.67
N ARG A 127 53.26 7.29 -42.39
CA ARG A 127 51.88 7.76 -42.21
C ARG A 127 50.87 6.65 -42.49
N ARG A 128 51.04 5.86 -43.56
CA ARG A 128 50.18 4.70 -43.84
C ARG A 128 50.26 3.64 -42.74
N ALA A 129 51.44 3.33 -42.25
CA ALA A 129 51.62 2.37 -41.15
C ALA A 129 50.95 2.86 -39.86
N ILE A 130 51.14 4.12 -39.48
CA ILE A 130 50.48 4.73 -38.31
C ILE A 130 48.97 4.73 -38.48
N HIS A 131 48.47 5.14 -39.66
CA HIS A 131 47.03 5.17 -39.91
C HIS A 131 46.43 3.76 -39.82
N LYS A 132 47.05 2.76 -40.45
CA LYS A 132 46.63 1.36 -40.38
C LYS A 132 46.60 0.86 -38.92
N TYR A 133 47.66 1.12 -38.16
CA TYR A 133 47.72 0.77 -36.74
C TYR A 133 46.59 1.43 -35.94
N GLN A 134 46.35 2.73 -36.14
CA GLN A 134 45.27 3.45 -35.45
C GLN A 134 43.88 2.92 -35.82
N THR A 135 43.65 2.58 -37.10
CA THR A 135 42.38 1.99 -37.54
C THR A 135 42.17 0.60 -36.95
N GLU A 136 43.21 -0.23 -36.92
CA GLU A 136 43.16 -1.57 -36.32
C GLU A 136 42.96 -1.51 -34.81
N LEU A 137 43.59 -0.56 -34.12
CA LEU A 137 43.40 -0.34 -32.69
C LEU A 137 41.95 0.07 -32.38
N LYS A 138 41.40 1.05 -33.11
CA LYS A 138 39.99 1.46 -32.94
C LYS A 138 39.03 0.31 -33.21
N LEU A 139 39.27 -0.47 -34.26
CA LEU A 139 38.44 -1.62 -34.59
C LEU A 139 38.52 -2.69 -33.49
N LYS A 140 39.72 -2.94 -32.96
CA LYS A 140 39.91 -3.85 -31.82
C LYS A 140 39.13 -3.38 -30.60
N ASP A 141 39.23 -2.10 -30.25
CA ASP A 141 38.53 -1.53 -29.09
C ASP A 141 37.00 -1.61 -29.26
N GLN A 142 36.48 -1.33 -30.45
CA GLN A 142 35.05 -1.51 -30.77
C GLN A 142 34.60 -2.97 -30.67
N LYS A 143 35.40 -3.91 -31.19
CA LYS A 143 35.06 -5.33 -31.11
C LYS A 143 35.16 -5.86 -29.69
N GLN A 144 36.08 -5.34 -28.90
CA GLN A 144 36.24 -5.69 -27.50
C GLN A 144 35.05 -5.20 -26.67
N SER A 145 34.57 -3.97 -26.88
CA SER A 145 33.39 -3.46 -26.17
C SER A 145 32.10 -4.19 -26.59
N GLU A 146 31.94 -4.50 -27.88
CA GLU A 146 30.84 -5.36 -28.36
C GLU A 146 30.90 -6.75 -27.68
N TYR A 147 32.08 -7.35 -27.63
CA TYR A 147 32.28 -8.67 -26.99
C TYR A 147 31.91 -8.65 -25.50
N GLU A 148 32.34 -7.62 -24.77
CA GLU A 148 32.02 -7.44 -23.35
C GLU A 148 30.51 -7.25 -23.13
N LEU A 149 29.85 -6.45 -23.98
CA LEU A 149 28.39 -6.27 -23.92
C LEU A 149 27.65 -7.59 -24.19
N LEU A 150 28.05 -8.34 -25.21
CA LEU A 150 27.44 -9.63 -25.54
C LEU A 150 27.65 -10.65 -24.40
N LEU A 151 28.81 -10.64 -23.75
CA LEU A 151 29.06 -11.48 -22.58
C LEU A 151 28.13 -11.16 -21.42
N GLN A 152 27.91 -9.87 -21.12
CA GLN A 152 26.99 -9.44 -20.08
C GLN A 152 25.55 -9.89 -20.38
N GLN A 153 25.07 -9.66 -21.61
CA GLN A 153 23.73 -10.10 -22.03
C GLN A 153 23.56 -11.61 -21.93
N LEU A 154 24.60 -12.37 -22.28
CA LEU A 154 24.59 -13.83 -22.18
C LEU A 154 24.54 -14.29 -20.73
N GLU A 155 25.25 -13.62 -19.83
CA GLU A 155 25.22 -13.92 -18.39
C GLU A 155 23.85 -13.61 -17.78
N GLU A 156 23.26 -12.45 -18.10
CA GLU A 156 21.89 -12.10 -17.71
C GLU A 156 20.88 -13.14 -18.19
N LEU A 157 20.96 -13.52 -19.46
CA LEU A 157 20.05 -14.50 -20.04
C LEU A 157 20.22 -15.89 -19.40
N LYS A 158 21.45 -16.29 -19.07
CA LYS A 158 21.72 -17.52 -18.31
C LYS A 158 21.12 -17.47 -16.91
N LEU A 159 21.17 -16.32 -16.24
CA LEU A 159 20.57 -16.14 -14.92
C LEU A 159 19.05 -16.28 -15.01
N VAL A 160 18.41 -15.55 -15.93
CA VAL A 160 16.97 -15.64 -16.17
C VAL A 160 16.55 -17.08 -16.53
N HIS A 161 17.32 -17.76 -17.37
CA HIS A 161 17.07 -19.15 -17.72
C HIS A 161 17.13 -20.07 -16.50
N LYS A 162 18.16 -19.94 -15.66
CA LYS A 162 18.27 -20.72 -14.40
C LYS A 162 17.07 -20.46 -13.49
N GLU A 163 16.69 -19.19 -13.29
CA GLU A 163 15.51 -18.85 -12.50
C GLU A 163 14.25 -19.49 -13.07
N LEU A 164 14.05 -19.40 -14.38
CA LEU A 164 12.89 -19.99 -15.04
C LEU A 164 12.88 -21.51 -14.90
N CYS A 165 14.03 -22.18 -15.04
CA CYS A 165 14.15 -23.62 -14.79
C CYS A 165 13.81 -23.98 -13.34
N THR A 166 14.26 -23.21 -12.35
CA THR A 166 13.89 -23.48 -10.95
C THR A 166 12.41 -23.26 -10.70
N LYS A 167 11.80 -22.23 -11.31
CA LYS A 167 10.34 -22.00 -11.25
C LYS A 167 9.60 -23.16 -11.90
N LEU A 168 10.02 -23.61 -13.07
CA LEU A 168 9.43 -24.74 -13.78
C LEU A 168 9.52 -26.02 -12.96
N GLN A 169 10.68 -26.33 -12.37
CA GLN A 169 10.83 -27.48 -11.47
C GLN A 169 9.91 -27.40 -10.24
N LYS A 170 9.78 -26.21 -9.63
CA LYS A 170 8.84 -26.00 -8.53
C LYS A 170 7.39 -26.18 -8.96
N HIS A 171 7.04 -25.82 -10.19
CA HIS A 171 5.68 -25.93 -10.70
C HIS A 171 5.34 -27.31 -11.28
N LYS A 172 6.34 -28.10 -11.70
CA LYS A 172 6.18 -29.43 -12.26
C LYS A 172 5.36 -30.37 -11.35
N LYS A 173 5.57 -30.30 -10.03
CA LYS A 173 4.78 -31.09 -9.07
C LYS A 173 3.26 -30.82 -9.14
N TYR A 174 2.87 -29.59 -9.49
CA TYR A 174 1.46 -29.23 -9.64
C TYR A 174 0.91 -29.70 -10.98
N GLU A 175 1.71 -29.63 -12.04
CA GLU A 175 1.38 -30.24 -13.33
C GLU A 175 1.18 -31.75 -13.17
N ASP A 176 2.14 -32.47 -12.57
CA ASP A 176 2.04 -33.91 -12.31
C ASP A 176 0.80 -34.25 -11.48
N TYR A 177 0.46 -33.43 -10.48
CA TYR A 177 -0.76 -33.59 -9.69
C TYR A 177 -2.02 -33.42 -10.55
N LEU A 178 -2.09 -32.35 -11.34
CA LEU A 178 -3.26 -32.08 -12.16
C LEU A 178 -3.45 -33.10 -13.29
N MET A 179 -2.35 -33.68 -13.79
CA MET A 179 -2.41 -34.82 -14.71
C MET A 179 -3.02 -36.05 -14.04
N ARG A 180 -2.64 -36.38 -12.80
CA ARG A 180 -3.31 -37.48 -12.06
C ARG A 180 -4.80 -37.21 -11.83
N VAL A 181 -5.15 -35.96 -11.49
CA VAL A 181 -6.56 -35.58 -11.35
C VAL A 181 -7.30 -35.76 -12.67
N LEU A 182 -6.66 -35.48 -13.80
CA LEU A 182 -7.25 -35.73 -15.12
C LEU A 182 -7.48 -37.23 -15.37
N ASP A 183 -6.57 -38.10 -14.94
CA ASP A 183 -6.70 -39.56 -15.05
C ASP A 183 -7.87 -40.10 -14.20
N ASP A 184 -8.13 -39.50 -13.03
CA ASP A 184 -9.22 -39.89 -12.13
C ASP A 184 -10.60 -39.38 -12.58
N ILE A 185 -10.65 -38.45 -13.53
CA ILE A 185 -11.90 -37.82 -13.99
C ILE A 185 -12.61 -38.73 -15.00
N PRO A 186 -13.94 -38.94 -14.87
CA PRO A 186 -14.71 -39.70 -15.85
C PRO A 186 -14.62 -39.16 -17.28
N GLU A 187 -14.60 -40.05 -18.26
CA GLU A 187 -14.66 -39.69 -19.68
C GLU A 187 -15.90 -38.80 -19.96
N ASN A 188 -15.70 -37.70 -20.70
CA ASN A 188 -16.70 -36.66 -21.02
C ASN A 188 -17.10 -35.69 -19.89
N TYR A 189 -16.42 -35.70 -18.74
CA TYR A 189 -16.69 -34.69 -17.69
C TYR A 189 -16.25 -33.28 -18.08
N LEU A 190 -15.20 -33.16 -18.89
CA LEU A 190 -14.66 -31.88 -19.37
C LEU A 190 -14.97 -31.72 -20.86
N GLU A 191 -15.31 -30.51 -21.28
CA GLU A 191 -15.38 -30.16 -22.70
C GLU A 191 -13.99 -30.33 -23.32
N VAL A 192 -13.93 -31.06 -24.43
CA VAL A 192 -12.70 -31.33 -25.18
C VAL A 192 -12.24 -30.03 -25.83
N ASN A 193 -11.38 -29.30 -25.14
CA ASN A 193 -10.72 -28.08 -25.61
C ASN A 193 -9.20 -28.32 -25.75
N ASP A 194 -8.49 -27.40 -26.40
CA ASP A 194 -7.04 -27.47 -26.73
C ASP A 194 -6.11 -27.82 -25.53
N SER A 195 -6.59 -27.66 -24.30
CA SER A 195 -5.92 -28.18 -23.11
C SER A 195 -6.95 -28.62 -22.06
N MET A 196 -7.09 -29.94 -21.87
CA MET A 196 -7.94 -30.53 -20.82
C MET A 196 -7.61 -29.97 -19.43
N LEU A 197 -6.32 -29.70 -19.18
CA LEU A 197 -5.84 -29.09 -17.94
C LEU A 197 -6.42 -27.68 -17.70
N ARG A 198 -6.52 -26.87 -18.75
CA ARG A 198 -7.11 -25.53 -18.66
C ARG A 198 -8.61 -25.60 -18.41
N SER A 199 -9.30 -26.49 -19.11
CA SER A 199 -10.74 -26.78 -18.88
C SER A 199 -11.00 -27.16 -17.42
N LEU A 200 -10.14 -28.02 -16.84
CA LEU A 200 -10.20 -28.39 -15.42
C LEU A 200 -10.01 -27.19 -14.49
N MET A 201 -9.02 -26.32 -14.75
CA MET A 201 -8.78 -25.12 -13.94
C MET A 201 -9.95 -24.14 -14.00
N ASP A 202 -10.52 -23.90 -15.18
CA ASP A 202 -11.64 -22.98 -15.37
C ASP A 202 -12.92 -23.50 -14.68
N ARG A 203 -13.14 -24.82 -14.75
CA ARG A 203 -14.22 -25.48 -14.00
C ARG A 203 -14.01 -25.35 -12.49
N HIS A 204 -12.81 -25.65 -11.99
CA HIS A 204 -12.48 -25.49 -10.57
C HIS A 204 -12.69 -24.04 -10.12
N ARG A 205 -12.28 -23.05 -10.92
CA ARG A 205 -12.50 -21.64 -10.61
C ARG A 205 -13.98 -21.31 -10.47
N THR A 206 -14.80 -21.79 -11.40
CA THR A 206 -16.26 -21.58 -11.37
C THR A 206 -16.88 -22.27 -10.15
N LEU A 207 -16.49 -23.51 -9.86
CA LEU A 207 -16.99 -24.27 -8.72
C LEU A 207 -16.55 -23.64 -7.38
N SER A 208 -15.31 -23.19 -7.28
CA SER A 208 -14.80 -22.49 -6.10
C SER A 208 -15.56 -21.18 -5.87
N THR A 209 -15.82 -20.41 -6.93
CA THR A 209 -16.55 -19.13 -6.83
C THR A 209 -18.00 -19.36 -6.40
N THR A 210 -18.67 -20.34 -7.01
CA THR A 210 -20.06 -20.70 -6.65
C THR A 210 -20.14 -21.26 -5.23
N ASN A 211 -19.18 -22.09 -4.80
CA ASN A 211 -19.12 -22.59 -3.43
C ASN A 211 -18.91 -21.46 -2.41
N GLN A 212 -18.00 -20.52 -2.67
CA GLN A 212 -17.81 -19.35 -1.81
C GLN A 212 -19.09 -18.51 -1.69
N ALA A 213 -19.80 -18.30 -2.80
CA ALA A 213 -21.08 -17.59 -2.79
C ALA A 213 -22.17 -18.34 -1.99
N LEU A 214 -22.22 -19.67 -2.11
CA LEU A 214 -23.14 -20.50 -1.33
C LEU A 214 -22.84 -20.45 0.17
N ILE A 215 -21.57 -20.57 0.55
CA ILE A 215 -21.14 -20.46 1.96
C ILE A 215 -21.54 -19.09 2.53
N ALA A 216 -21.25 -18.01 1.81
CA ALA A 216 -21.63 -16.66 2.24
C ALA A 216 -23.16 -16.53 2.38
N ARG A 217 -23.93 -17.12 1.47
CA ARG A 217 -25.40 -17.13 1.55
C ARG A 217 -25.89 -17.89 2.77
N VAL A 218 -25.32 -19.05 3.07
CA VAL A 218 -25.69 -19.85 4.25
C VAL A 218 -25.34 -19.10 5.54
N GLN A 219 -24.18 -18.46 5.60
CA GLN A 219 -23.79 -17.61 6.72
C GLN A 219 -24.78 -16.46 6.94
N ASN A 220 -25.10 -15.70 5.88
CA ASN A 220 -26.07 -14.62 5.96
C ASN A 220 -27.46 -15.10 6.43
N MET A 221 -27.88 -16.29 6.00
CA MET A 221 -29.16 -16.87 6.43
C MET A 221 -29.10 -17.31 7.90
N SER A 222 -27.97 -17.86 8.36
CA SER A 222 -27.76 -18.17 9.79
C SER A 222 -27.83 -16.90 10.65
N ASP A 223 -27.15 -15.84 10.22
CA ASP A 223 -27.17 -14.55 10.93
C ASP A 223 -28.59 -13.98 10.99
N GLN A 224 -29.35 -14.09 9.90
CA GLN A 224 -30.76 -13.67 9.88
C GLN A 224 -31.61 -14.47 10.87
N ILE A 225 -31.47 -15.80 10.91
CA ILE A 225 -32.16 -16.66 11.86
C ILE A 225 -31.83 -16.26 13.30
N ASP A 226 -30.56 -15.97 13.59
CA ASP A 226 -30.14 -15.54 14.92
C ASP A 226 -30.75 -14.19 15.30
N THR A 227 -30.81 -13.22 14.37
CA THR A 227 -31.49 -11.94 14.62
C THR A 227 -32.99 -12.09 14.83
N ASP A 228 -33.65 -12.95 14.05
CA ASP A 228 -35.08 -13.23 14.20
C ASP A 228 -35.39 -13.95 15.51
N ASN A 229 -34.52 -14.88 15.93
CA ASN A 229 -34.63 -15.54 17.22
C ASN A 229 -34.47 -14.56 18.39
N GLN A 230 -33.49 -13.65 18.33
CA GLN A 230 -33.33 -12.59 19.33
C GLN A 230 -34.58 -11.72 19.42
N ARG A 231 -35.12 -11.27 18.27
CA ARG A 231 -36.35 -10.49 18.20
C ARG A 231 -37.55 -11.26 18.77
N MET A 232 -37.64 -12.55 18.50
CA MET A 232 -38.69 -13.41 19.05
C MET A 232 -38.59 -13.52 20.58
N GLU A 233 -37.39 -13.68 21.13
CA GLU A 233 -37.17 -13.73 22.58
C GLU A 233 -37.50 -12.39 23.25
N GLU A 234 -37.13 -11.26 22.65
CA GLU A 234 -37.54 -9.94 23.12
C GLU A 234 -39.06 -9.78 23.17
N LEU A 235 -39.75 -10.26 22.11
CA LEU A 235 -41.21 -10.19 22.04
C LEU A 235 -41.87 -11.08 23.10
N LYS A 236 -41.35 -12.30 23.31
CA LYS A 236 -41.82 -13.21 24.39
C LYS A 236 -41.65 -12.56 25.75
N TYR A 237 -40.47 -12.00 26.03
CA TYR A 237 -40.19 -11.31 27.28
C TYR A 237 -41.15 -10.13 27.52
N SER A 238 -41.37 -9.30 26.49
CA SER A 238 -42.33 -8.18 26.56
C SER A 238 -43.76 -8.67 26.82
N HIS A 239 -44.17 -9.76 26.18
CA HIS A 239 -45.49 -10.35 26.38
C HIS A 239 -45.66 -10.91 27.79
N ASP A 240 -44.67 -11.64 28.31
CA ASP A 240 -44.70 -12.17 29.68
C ASP A 240 -44.74 -11.03 30.72
N GLN A 241 -43.99 -9.95 30.49
CA GLN A 241 -44.07 -8.75 31.32
C GLN A 241 -45.48 -8.15 31.30
N LYS A 242 -46.12 -8.02 30.13
CA LYS A 242 -47.51 -7.54 30.02
C LYS A 242 -48.48 -8.47 30.74
N LYS A 243 -48.32 -9.79 30.61
CA LYS A 243 -49.14 -10.77 31.31
C LYS A 243 -49.02 -10.61 32.82
N LEU A 244 -47.82 -10.41 33.35
CA LEU A 244 -47.61 -10.13 34.78
C LEU A 244 -48.30 -8.84 35.23
N LEU A 245 -48.22 -7.78 34.43
CA LEU A 245 -48.91 -6.51 34.72
C LEU A 245 -50.44 -6.68 34.74
N ILE A 246 -51.00 -7.36 33.74
CA ILE A 246 -52.45 -7.62 33.67
C ILE A 246 -52.90 -8.50 34.84
N ASN A 247 -52.15 -9.55 35.17
CA ASN A 247 -52.47 -10.42 36.31
C ASN A 247 -52.43 -9.65 37.64
N ARG A 248 -51.48 -8.73 37.80
CA ARG A 248 -51.45 -7.84 38.96
C ARG A 248 -52.70 -6.95 39.01
N GLN A 249 -53.07 -6.31 37.92
CA GLN A 249 -54.28 -5.48 37.85
C GLN A 249 -55.55 -6.31 38.13
N LEU A 250 -55.61 -7.54 37.64
CA LEU A 250 -56.71 -8.45 37.91
C LEU A 250 -56.81 -8.77 39.42
N ALA A 251 -55.69 -9.07 40.08
CA ALA A 251 -55.67 -9.30 41.52
C ALA A 251 -56.09 -8.06 42.31
N GLU A 252 -55.67 -6.86 41.89
CA GLU A 252 -56.09 -5.60 42.50
C GLU A 252 -57.60 -5.36 42.35
N LEU A 253 -58.18 -5.68 41.18
CA LEU A 253 -59.62 -5.58 40.95
C LEU A 253 -60.41 -6.64 41.73
N GLN A 254 -59.90 -7.86 41.84
CA GLN A 254 -60.51 -8.92 42.64
C GLN A 254 -60.53 -8.57 44.12
N SER A 255 -59.43 -8.05 44.67
CA SER A 255 -59.37 -7.56 46.05
C SER A 255 -60.42 -6.48 46.31
N LYS A 256 -60.55 -5.50 45.40
CA LYS A 256 -61.59 -4.47 45.50
C LYS A 256 -63.00 -5.04 45.43
N GLN A 257 -63.21 -6.05 44.58
CA GLN A 257 -64.51 -6.71 44.48
C GLN A 257 -64.84 -7.47 45.77
N GLU A 258 -63.88 -8.18 46.35
CA GLU A 258 -64.02 -8.88 47.63
C GLU A 258 -64.33 -7.89 48.77
N GLU A 259 -63.61 -6.77 48.86
CA GLU A 259 -63.89 -5.70 49.82
C GLU A 259 -65.32 -5.17 49.71
N VAL A 260 -65.81 -4.91 48.49
CA VAL A 260 -67.18 -4.44 48.26
C VAL A 260 -68.22 -5.52 48.56
N MET A 261 -67.96 -6.77 48.20
CA MET A 261 -68.85 -7.88 48.52
C MET A 261 -68.95 -8.12 50.03
N GLU A 262 -67.83 -8.02 50.75
CA GLU A 262 -67.80 -8.15 52.20
C GLU A 262 -68.58 -6.99 52.87
N ALA A 263 -68.37 -5.75 52.43
CA ALA A 263 -69.13 -4.60 52.91
C ALA A 263 -70.64 -4.75 52.63
N ASN A 264 -71.03 -5.22 51.45
CA ASN A 264 -72.43 -5.49 51.13
C ASN A 264 -73.01 -6.61 52.01
N ALA A 265 -72.28 -7.69 52.24
CA ALA A 265 -72.73 -8.79 53.11
C ALA A 265 -72.91 -8.31 54.56
N GLN A 266 -72.02 -7.46 55.07
CA GLN A 266 -72.17 -6.82 56.38
C GLN A 266 -73.45 -5.96 56.45
N LEU A 267 -73.72 -5.15 55.43
CA LEU A 267 -74.95 -4.36 55.37
C LEU A 267 -76.21 -5.23 55.27
N GLU A 268 -76.17 -6.33 54.52
CA GLU A 268 -77.28 -7.28 54.44
C GLU A 268 -77.54 -7.95 55.80
N GLU A 269 -76.50 -8.33 56.54
CA GLU A 269 -76.62 -8.87 57.89
C GLU A 269 -77.19 -7.84 58.87
N GLU A 270 -76.75 -6.58 58.80
CA GLU A 270 -77.30 -5.47 59.57
C GLU A 270 -78.80 -5.31 59.28
N ILE A 271 -79.21 -5.24 58.01
CA ILE A 271 -80.63 -5.13 57.61
C ILE A 271 -81.43 -6.33 58.12
N PHE A 272 -80.89 -7.55 58.02
CA PHE A 272 -81.58 -8.75 58.51
C PHE A 272 -81.76 -8.72 60.03
N SER A 273 -80.74 -8.24 60.77
CA SER A 273 -80.83 -8.06 62.21
C SER A 273 -81.90 -7.02 62.60
N GLU A 274 -81.97 -5.90 61.89
CA GLU A 274 -83.00 -4.88 62.07
C GLU A 274 -84.39 -5.41 61.74
N LEU A 275 -84.52 -6.16 60.65
CA LEU A 275 -85.80 -6.77 60.24
C LEU A 275 -86.28 -7.80 61.27
N ASN A 276 -85.40 -8.63 61.81
CA ASN A 276 -85.75 -9.56 62.88
C ASN A 276 -86.18 -8.83 64.14
N SER A 277 -85.45 -7.78 64.54
CA SER A 277 -85.85 -6.91 65.65
C SER A 277 -87.22 -6.31 65.39
N TYR A 278 -87.48 -5.78 64.19
CA TYR A 278 -88.79 -5.25 63.83
C TYR A 278 -89.88 -6.31 63.88
N ARG A 279 -89.61 -7.53 63.40
CA ARG A 279 -90.55 -8.66 63.47
C ARG A 279 -90.88 -9.04 64.91
N ASP A 280 -89.88 -9.09 65.80
CA ASP A 280 -90.06 -9.38 67.21
C ASP A 280 -90.90 -8.28 67.90
N HIS A 281 -90.62 -7.01 67.61
CA HIS A 281 -91.43 -5.88 68.10
C HIS A 281 -92.88 -5.95 67.58
N SER A 282 -93.05 -6.30 66.30
CA SER A 282 -94.37 -6.47 65.69
C SER A 282 -95.14 -7.64 66.30
N GLU A 283 -94.47 -8.76 66.59
CA GLU A 283 -95.09 -9.90 67.28
C GLU A 283 -95.52 -9.53 68.70
N ILE A 284 -94.67 -8.85 69.46
CA ILE A 284 -95.02 -8.33 70.80
C ILE A 284 -96.22 -7.39 70.71
N LEU A 285 -96.22 -6.47 69.74
CA LEU A 285 -97.34 -5.56 69.52
C LEU A 285 -98.62 -6.32 69.17
N GLY A 286 -98.55 -7.34 68.31
CA GLY A 286 -99.68 -8.21 67.97
C GLY A 286 -100.22 -8.97 69.18
N ARG A 287 -99.35 -9.51 70.04
CA ARG A 287 -99.76 -10.15 71.31
C ARG A 287 -100.43 -9.16 72.26
N ILE A 288 -99.93 -7.93 72.37
CA ILE A 288 -100.56 -6.86 73.16
C ILE A 288 -101.94 -6.54 72.58
N GLN A 289 -102.05 -6.37 71.26
CA GLN A 289 -103.32 -6.08 70.58
C GLN A 289 -104.34 -7.21 70.78
N MET A 290 -103.91 -8.47 70.70
CA MET A 290 -104.77 -9.63 71.01
C MET A 290 -105.24 -9.60 72.47
N ALA A 291 -104.33 -9.39 73.43
CA ALA A 291 -104.71 -9.31 74.85
C ALA A 291 -105.68 -8.15 75.11
N VAL A 292 -105.50 -7.00 74.43
CA VAL A 292 -106.44 -5.88 74.48
C VAL A 292 -107.80 -6.29 73.93
N ASN A 293 -107.86 -6.98 72.77
CA ASN A 293 -109.12 -7.48 72.22
C ASN A 293 -109.78 -8.48 73.18
N ASP A 294 -109.05 -9.49 73.67
CA ASP A 294 -109.55 -10.52 74.59
C ASP A 294 -110.11 -9.93 75.90
N ILE A 295 -109.48 -8.87 76.44
CA ILE A 295 -109.97 -8.19 77.64
C ILE A 295 -111.16 -7.28 77.29
N ALA A 296 -111.12 -6.57 76.16
CA ALA A 296 -112.23 -5.75 75.71
C ALA A 296 -113.50 -6.59 75.45
N ASP A 297 -113.37 -7.79 74.87
CA ASP A 297 -114.44 -8.77 74.70
C ASP A 297 -115.09 -9.14 76.05
N LYS A 298 -114.29 -9.30 77.11
CA LYS A 298 -114.80 -9.60 78.46
C LYS A 298 -115.46 -8.39 79.13
N CYS A 299 -115.02 -7.19 78.78
CA CYS A 299 -115.57 -5.94 79.32
C CYS A 299 -116.80 -5.44 78.54
N HIS A 300 -117.05 -6.01 77.36
CA HIS A 300 -118.16 -5.65 76.47
C HIS A 300 -119.52 -5.98 77.09
N LYS A 301 -120.36 -4.96 77.31
CA LYS A 301 -121.74 -5.12 77.78
C LYS A 301 -122.67 -5.20 76.57
N LYS A 302 -123.83 -5.84 76.70
CA LYS A 302 -124.82 -6.04 75.60
C LYS A 302 -125.34 -4.76 74.91
N HIS A 303 -125.02 -3.57 75.45
CA HIS A 303 -125.40 -2.27 74.90
C HIS A 303 -124.24 -1.51 74.23
N ASP A 304 -123.02 -2.07 74.25
CA ASP A 304 -121.85 -1.43 73.66
C ASP A 304 -121.77 -1.71 72.13
N PRO A 305 -121.10 -0.87 71.33
CA PRO A 305 -120.94 -1.07 69.88
C PRO A 305 -120.14 -2.34 69.54
N ALA A 306 -120.39 -2.92 68.36
CA ALA A 306 -119.71 -4.15 67.92
C ALA A 306 -118.18 -3.99 67.90
N LEU A 307 -117.48 -4.94 68.53
CA LEU A 307 -116.05 -4.86 68.83
C LEU A 307 -115.13 -4.76 67.61
N ASP A 308 -115.59 -5.21 66.44
CA ASP A 308 -114.82 -5.19 65.19
C ASP A 308 -114.70 -3.79 64.56
N SER A 309 -115.54 -2.83 64.99
CA SER A 309 -115.57 -1.46 64.47
C SER A 309 -114.79 -0.44 65.31
N MET A 310 -114.31 -0.82 66.49
CA MET A 310 -113.65 0.09 67.43
C MET A 310 -112.13 0.12 67.25
N THR A 311 -111.53 1.30 67.37
CA THR A 311 -110.07 1.46 67.39
C THR A 311 -109.49 0.92 68.71
N TYR A 312 -108.21 0.51 68.71
CA TYR A 312 -107.56 -0.04 69.91
C TYR A 312 -107.55 0.93 71.11
N ILE A 313 -107.53 2.24 70.85
CA ILE A 313 -107.60 3.28 71.90
C ILE A 313 -108.98 3.25 72.58
N GLU A 314 -110.04 3.12 71.79
CA GLU A 314 -111.40 3.04 72.32
C GLU A 314 -111.64 1.72 73.06
N LYS A 315 -111.07 0.61 72.58
CA LYS A 315 -111.09 -0.68 73.31
C LYS A 315 -110.40 -0.57 74.67
N LEU A 316 -109.23 0.08 74.74
CA LEU A 316 -108.52 0.33 76.00
C LEU A 316 -109.30 1.24 76.95
N GLN A 317 -110.00 2.27 76.43
CA GLN A 317 -110.87 3.13 77.24
C GLN A 317 -112.07 2.36 77.81
N LEU A 318 -112.65 1.44 77.04
CA LEU A 318 -113.74 0.58 77.49
C LEU A 318 -113.26 -0.36 78.62
N ILE A 319 -112.08 -0.95 78.49
CA ILE A 319 -111.44 -1.72 79.56
C ILE A 319 -111.20 -0.85 80.80
N MET A 320 -110.73 0.38 80.62
CA MET A 320 -110.51 1.33 81.73
C MET A 320 -111.82 1.68 82.45
N LEU A 321 -112.88 2.02 81.71
CA LEU A 321 -114.19 2.32 82.31
C LEU A 321 -114.77 1.10 83.03
N PHE A 322 -114.67 -0.09 82.43
CA PHE A 322 -115.14 -1.31 83.07
C PHE A 322 -114.35 -1.64 84.34
N THR A 323 -113.03 -1.48 84.34
CA THR A 323 -112.21 -1.71 85.54
C THR A 323 -112.47 -0.67 86.62
N MET A 324 -112.70 0.61 86.26
CA MET A 324 -113.14 1.64 87.21
C MET A 324 -114.51 1.32 87.81
N ASP A 325 -115.47 0.87 86.99
CA ASP A 325 -116.76 0.38 87.44
C ASP A 325 -116.57 -0.80 88.41
N LEU A 326 -115.75 -1.79 88.06
CA LEU A 326 -115.52 -2.98 88.88
C LEU A 326 -114.83 -2.64 90.21
N ILE A 327 -113.89 -1.68 90.23
CA ILE A 327 -113.29 -1.13 91.45
C ILE A 327 -114.33 -0.39 92.28
N SER A 328 -115.25 0.35 91.65
CA SER A 328 -116.34 1.04 92.36
C SER A 328 -117.33 0.04 92.98
N VAL A 329 -117.64 -1.05 92.26
CA VAL A 329 -118.47 -2.15 92.74
C VAL A 329 -117.76 -2.94 93.83
N GLU A 330 -116.44 -3.19 93.73
CA GLU A 330 -115.67 -3.82 94.81
C GLU A 330 -115.67 -2.95 96.06
N LYS A 331 -115.50 -1.62 95.92
CA LYS A 331 -115.61 -0.68 97.04
C LYS A 331 -117.00 -0.71 97.69
N MET A 332 -118.07 -0.83 96.90
CA MET A 332 -119.45 -1.03 97.40
C MET A 332 -119.70 -2.44 97.99
N ALA A 333 -119.08 -3.48 97.45
CA ALA A 333 -119.20 -4.85 97.96
C ALA A 333 -118.40 -5.02 99.26
N ARG A 334 -117.24 -4.35 99.40
CA ARG A 334 -116.48 -4.29 100.66
C ARG A 334 -117.23 -3.51 101.74
N SER A 335 -118.03 -2.50 101.39
CA SER A 335 -118.92 -1.83 102.35
C SER A 335 -120.16 -2.67 102.71
N MET A 336 -120.59 -3.62 101.87
CA MET A 336 -121.65 -4.61 102.18
C MET A 336 -121.14 -5.92 102.85
N SER A 337 -119.86 -6.27 102.71
CA SER A 337 -119.26 -7.51 103.23
C SER A 337 -118.95 -7.49 104.74
N LEU A 338 -119.26 -6.41 105.47
CA LEU A 338 -119.12 -6.34 106.94
C LEU A 338 -120.28 -7.04 107.69
N GLY A 339 -121.28 -7.58 106.99
CA GLY A 339 -122.50 -8.15 107.56
C GLY A 339 -122.76 -9.64 107.27
N SER A 340 -121.77 -10.53 107.25
CA SER A 340 -121.98 -11.99 107.48
C SER A 340 -120.66 -12.77 107.60
N ARG A 341 -120.24 -12.90 108.86
CA ARG A 341 -119.55 -14.03 109.52
C ARG A 341 -119.75 -15.39 108.79
N THR A 342 -118.89 -16.41 108.79
CA THR A 342 -117.70 -16.81 109.57
C THR A 342 -117.26 -18.21 109.10
N ARG A 343 -115.97 -18.52 109.33
CA ARG A 343 -115.41 -19.86 109.66
C ARG A 343 -115.40 -20.95 108.56
N ARG A 344 -114.21 -21.23 108.03
CA ARG A 344 -113.31 -22.29 108.57
C ARG A 344 -111.89 -22.16 108.00
N LYS A 345 -110.90 -22.23 108.91
CA LYS A 345 -109.46 -22.34 108.65
C LYS A 345 -109.04 -23.81 108.87
N SER A 346 -108.17 -24.32 108.00
CA SER A 346 -107.06 -25.27 108.28
C SER A 346 -106.34 -25.55 106.94
N LYS A 347 -105.23 -24.89 106.60
CA LYS A 347 -103.81 -25.16 106.96
C LYS A 347 -103.30 -26.59 106.67
N SER A 348 -102.52 -26.72 105.60
CA SER A 348 -101.16 -27.32 105.52
C SER A 348 -100.51 -26.73 104.23
N SER A 349 -99.39 -25.98 104.22
CA SER A 349 -97.98 -26.26 104.54
C SER A 349 -97.45 -27.50 103.81
N PHE A 350 -96.32 -27.54 103.11
CA PHE A 350 -95.18 -26.64 102.89
C PHE A 350 -94.18 -27.38 101.97
N SER A 351 -93.16 -26.66 101.50
CA SER A 351 -91.88 -27.07 100.89
C SER A 351 -91.85 -27.32 99.38
N ALA A 352 -90.81 -27.00 98.60
CA ALA A 352 -89.63 -26.11 98.64
C ALA A 352 -88.59 -26.70 97.67
N THR A 353 -87.56 -25.91 97.33
CA THR A 353 -86.35 -26.20 96.53
C THR A 353 -86.56 -26.04 95.02
N GLY A 354 -85.86 -25.19 94.27
CA GLY A 354 -84.71 -24.34 94.56
C GLY A 354 -83.38 -25.04 94.31
N SER A 355 -82.78 -24.81 93.12
CA SER A 355 -81.32 -24.83 92.86
C SER A 355 -81.10 -24.30 91.43
N LYS A 356 -80.55 -23.10 91.16
CA LYS A 356 -79.17 -22.59 91.28
C LYS A 356 -78.09 -23.42 90.55
N GLY A 357 -77.37 -22.74 89.65
CA GLY A 357 -76.11 -23.15 89.00
C GLY A 357 -76.02 -22.53 87.60
N SER A 358 -75.61 -21.27 87.40
CA SER A 358 -74.29 -20.64 87.63
C SER A 358 -73.17 -21.16 86.72
N ARG A 359 -72.88 -20.34 85.69
CA ARG A 359 -71.57 -19.79 85.30
C ARG A 359 -70.57 -20.60 84.47
N ASN A 360 -69.97 -19.80 83.57
CA ASN A 360 -68.59 -19.78 83.04
C ASN A 360 -68.31 -20.64 81.80
N ASN A 361 -67.41 -20.28 80.89
CA ASN A 361 -66.83 -19.02 80.38
C ASN A 361 -65.80 -19.49 79.32
N THR A 362 -65.53 -18.67 78.30
CA THR A 362 -64.25 -18.51 77.56
C THR A 362 -63.57 -19.70 76.85
N SER A 363 -63.25 -19.53 75.55
CA SER A 363 -61.90 -19.55 74.94
C SER A 363 -62.03 -19.69 73.41
N MET A 364 -61.76 -18.67 72.59
CA MET A 364 -60.46 -18.33 71.97
C MET A 364 -59.71 -19.55 71.40
N GLY A 365 -59.41 -19.51 70.09
CA GLY A 365 -58.59 -20.52 69.42
C GLY A 365 -58.63 -20.45 67.90
N SER A 366 -57.94 -19.46 67.34
CA SER A 366 -57.50 -19.33 65.94
C SER A 366 -56.77 -20.56 65.40
N ASN A 367 -56.96 -20.90 64.12
CA ASN A 367 -55.86 -20.83 63.15
C ASN A 367 -56.27 -21.16 61.70
N SER A 368 -55.81 -20.29 60.81
CA SER A 368 -55.67 -20.43 59.37
C SER A 368 -54.64 -21.51 59.02
N GLN A 369 -54.87 -22.25 57.92
CA GLN A 369 -53.76 -22.70 57.08
C GLN A 369 -54.19 -22.92 55.62
N LYS A 370 -53.54 -22.10 54.79
CA LYS A 370 -53.39 -22.07 53.33
C LYS A 370 -53.48 -23.41 52.60
N ARG A 371 -54.09 -23.35 51.42
CA ARG A 371 -53.58 -23.96 50.19
C ARG A 371 -53.64 -22.96 49.05
#